data_AF-A0AAV3T7R1-F1
#
_entry.id   AF-A0AAV3T7R1-F1
#
_cell.length_a   1.000
_cell.length_b   1.000
_cell.length_c   1.000
_cell.angle_alpha   90.00
_cell.angle_beta   90.00
_cell.angle_gamma   90.00
#
_symmetry.space_group_name_H-M   'P 1'
#
loop_
_entity.id
_entity.type
_entity.pdbx_description
1 polymer ?
#
loop_
_entity_poly.entity_id
_entity_poly.type
_entity_poly.pdbx_seq_one_letter_code
_entity_poly.pdbx_strand_id
1 'polypeptide(L)' 'MRKELDLEMDASIRLEIDVADDRVADLVREHEELITQEVRAEELGDVDVENGNRKTWEVEGVEMTLAVEPLAEAAA' A
#
# COMPACT_ATOMS: atom_id res chain seq x y z
N MET A 1 1.27 6.08 7.71
CA MET A 1 0.95 4.64 7.65
C MET A 1 2.01 3.80 8.35
N ARG A 2 3.22 3.59 7.81
CA ARG A 2 4.26 2.74 8.41
C ARG A 2 4.56 3.04 9.89
N LYS A 3 4.77 4.32 10.20
CA LYS A 3 4.98 4.83 11.56
C LYS A 3 3.81 4.53 12.51
N GLU A 4 2.60 4.43 12.00
CA GLU A 4 1.40 4.18 12.82
C GLU A 4 1.25 2.71 13.17
N LEU A 5 1.86 1.82 12.39
CA LEU A 5 1.97 0.39 12.63
C LEU A 5 3.29 0.02 13.35
N ASP A 6 4.09 1.01 13.76
CA ASP A 6 5.39 0.84 14.41
C ASP A 6 6.34 -0.13 13.69
N LEU A 7 6.28 -0.14 12.35
CA LEU A 7 7.12 -1.01 11.54
C LEU A 7 8.55 -0.46 11.45
N GLU A 8 9.53 -1.37 11.50
CA GLU A 8 10.94 -1.08 11.19
C GLU A 8 11.09 -0.51 9.79
N MET A 9 12.23 0.01 9.34
CA MET A 9 12.30 0.64 8.00
C MET A 9 12.32 -0.36 6.84
N ASP A 10 12.72 -1.59 7.11
CA ASP A 10 12.99 -2.66 6.14
C ASP A 10 11.94 -3.77 6.13
N ALA A 11 11.08 -3.86 7.15
CA ALA A 11 9.94 -4.79 7.19
C ALA A 11 9.09 -4.79 5.89
N SER A 12 8.80 -5.98 5.38
CA SER A 12 7.92 -6.19 4.23
C SER A 12 6.46 -5.88 4.58
N ILE A 13 5.72 -5.37 3.60
CA ILE A 13 4.28 -5.08 3.72
C ILE A 13 3.47 -5.68 2.57
N ARG A 14 2.16 -5.79 2.76
CA ARG A 14 1.19 -5.84 1.66
C ARG A 14 0.57 -4.46 1.51
N LEU A 15 0.33 -4.04 0.27
CA LEU A 15 -0.23 -2.73 -0.07
C LEU A 15 -1.48 -2.90 -0.93
N GLU A 16 -2.57 -2.28 -0.52
CA GLU A 16 -3.78 -2.08 -1.33
C GLU A 16 -3.80 -0.63 -1.81
N ILE A 17 -4.10 -0.42 -3.09
CA ILE A 17 -4.28 0.91 -3.68
C ILE A 17 -5.61 0.93 -4.42
N ASP A 18 -6.51 1.79 -3.98
CA ASP A 18 -7.77 2.09 -4.65
C ASP A 18 -7.78 3.56 -5.10
N VAL A 19 -8.10 3.79 -6.37
CA VAL A 19 -8.05 5.11 -6.99
C VAL A 19 -9.35 5.34 -7.73
N ALA A 20 -10.05 6.42 -7.39
CA ALA A 20 -11.37 6.70 -7.94
C ALA A 20 -11.36 7.11 -9.42
N ASP A 21 -10.22 7.56 -9.95
CA ASP A 21 -10.04 7.91 -11.37
C ASP A 21 -9.33 6.77 -12.12
N ASP A 22 -10.03 6.15 -13.07
CA ASP A 22 -9.53 5.02 -13.87
C ASP A 22 -8.22 5.35 -14.60
N ARG A 23 -8.04 6.59 -15.06
CA ARG A 23 -6.86 7.02 -15.82
C ARG A 23 -5.62 7.05 -14.93
N VAL A 24 -5.80 7.41 -13.65
CA VAL A 24 -4.75 7.36 -12.63
C VAL A 24 -4.55 5.93 -12.14
N ALA A 25 -5.63 5.16 -11.96
CA ALA A 25 -5.56 3.75 -11.58
C ALA A 25 -4.73 2.94 -12.61
N ASP A 26 -4.93 3.20 -13.90
CA ASP A 26 -4.16 2.55 -14.97
C ASP A 26 -2.68 2.95 -14.92
N LEU A 27 -2.35 4.22 -14.68
CA LEU A 27 -0.97 4.67 -14.50
C LEU A 27 -0.29 3.99 -13.31
N VAL A 28 -1.01 3.84 -12.19
CA VAL A 28 -0.53 3.14 -11.00
C VAL A 28 -0.24 1.67 -11.32
N ARG A 29 -1.15 0.98 -12.02
CA ARG A 29 -0.98 -0.42 -12.45
C ARG A 29 0.23 -0.59 -13.36
N GLU A 30 0.46 0.34 -14.29
CA GLU A 30 1.65 0.33 -15.16
C GLU A 30 2.97 0.41 -14.37
N HIS A 31 2.95 0.98 -13.16
CA HIS A 31 4.13 1.22 -12.33
C HIS A 31 4.14 0.36 -11.04
N GLU A 32 3.35 -0.71 -10.98
CA GLU A 32 3.23 -1.57 -9.82
C GLU A 32 4.59 -2.09 -9.31
N GLU A 33 5.47 -2.53 -10.20
CA GLU A 33 6.81 -3.02 -9.84
C GLU A 33 7.67 -1.92 -9.19
N LEU A 34 7.58 -0.68 -9.66
CA LEU A 34 8.32 0.43 -9.08
C LEU A 34 7.76 0.77 -7.70
N ILE A 35 6.43 0.82 -7.57
CA ILE A 35 5.76 1.16 -6.31
C ILE A 35 6.10 0.13 -5.24
N THR A 36 5.96 -1.16 -5.55
CA THR A 36 6.25 -2.27 -4.63
C THR A 36 7.70 -2.25 -4.15
N GLN A 37 8.65 -2.02 -5.05
CA GLN A 37 10.08 -1.90 -4.71
C GLN A 37 10.35 -0.72 -3.76
N GLU A 38 9.82 0.47 -4.06
CA GLU A 38 10.07 1.67 -3.26
C GLU A 38 9.51 1.59 -1.85
N VAL A 39 8.34 0.96 -1.69
CA VAL A 39 7.64 0.88 -0.39
C VAL A 39 7.87 -0.42 0.37
N ARG A 40 8.70 -1.33 -0.16
CA ARG A 40 8.94 -2.68 0.38
C ARG A 40 7.64 -3.49 0.49
N ALA A 41 6.77 -3.37 -0.50
CA ALA A 41 5.63 -4.27 -0.63
C ALA A 41 6.04 -5.51 -1.43
N GLU A 42 5.62 -6.70 -1.00
CA GLU A 42 5.85 -7.92 -1.79
C GLU A 42 4.90 -8.02 -2.99
N GLU A 43 3.67 -7.55 -2.81
CA GLU A 43 2.64 -7.54 -3.84
C GLU A 43 1.61 -6.43 -3.57
N LEU A 44 0.89 -6.02 -4.62
CA LEU A 44 -0.37 -5.31 -4.46
C LEU A 44 -1.50 -6.32 -4.28
N GLY A 45 -2.38 -6.07 -3.32
CA GLY A 45 -3.51 -6.95 -3.06
C GLY A 45 -4.42 -6.43 -1.97
N ASP A 46 -5.55 -7.10 -1.77
CA ASP A 46 -6.50 -6.77 -0.71
C ASP A 46 -5.82 -6.89 0.65
N VAL A 47 -5.97 -5.85 1.48
CA VAL A 47 -5.38 -5.78 2.82
C VAL A 47 -6.47 -5.95 3.87
N ASP A 48 -6.25 -6.91 4.78
CA ASP A 48 -7.09 -7.06 5.96
C ASP A 48 -6.75 -5.98 7.00
N VAL A 49 -7.71 -5.12 7.28
CA VAL A 49 -7.52 -3.99 8.20
C VAL A 49 -7.45 -4.40 9.67
N GLU A 50 -7.72 -5.67 10.05
CA GLU A 50 -7.56 -6.11 11.44
C GLU A 50 -6.13 -5.91 11.97
N ASN A 51 -5.12 -6.11 11.12
CA ASN A 51 -3.70 -5.88 11.46
C ASN A 51 -3.05 -4.78 10.60
N GLY A 52 -3.87 -4.07 9.83
CA GLY A 52 -3.43 -3.06 8.89
C GLY A 52 -3.80 -1.62 9.27
N ASN A 53 -3.45 -0.69 8.40
CA ASN A 53 -3.84 0.71 8.48
C ASN A 53 -4.42 1.10 7.12
N ARG A 54 -5.60 1.72 7.13
CA ARG A 54 -6.28 2.22 5.92
C ARG A 54 -6.54 3.71 6.03
N LYS A 55 -6.27 4.43 4.95
CA LYS A 55 -6.50 5.88 4.87
C LYS A 55 -6.92 6.29 3.48
N THR A 56 -7.70 7.37 3.44
CA THR A 56 -8.15 8.00 2.20
C THR A 56 -7.60 9.41 2.13
N TRP A 57 -7.15 9.82 0.95
CA TRP A 57 -6.64 11.14 0.64
C TRP A 57 -7.28 11.69 -0.62
N GLU A 58 -7.37 13.01 -0.69
CA GLU A 58 -7.65 13.75 -1.91
C GLU A 58 -6.32 14.26 -2.48
N VAL A 59 -5.94 13.78 -3.66
CA VAL A 59 -4.70 14.17 -4.35
C VAL A 59 -5.09 14.84 -5.67
N GLU A 60 -4.89 16.15 -5.76
CA GLU A 60 -5.23 16.95 -6.96
C GLU A 60 -6.69 16.75 -7.43
N GLY A 61 -7.62 16.53 -6.49
CA GLY A 61 -9.04 16.30 -6.77
C GLY A 61 -9.40 14.84 -7.08
N VAL A 62 -8.44 13.92 -7.01
CA VAL A 62 -8.67 12.47 -7.14
C VAL A 62 -8.67 11.83 -5.74
N GLU A 63 -9.73 11.12 -5.40
CA GLU A 63 -9.79 10.33 -4.17
C GLU A 63 -8.96 9.06 -4.33
N MET A 64 -8.09 8.81 -3.36
CA MET A 64 -7.21 7.64 -3.30
C MET A 64 -7.26 7.03 -1.91
N THR A 65 -7.48 5.72 -1.83
CA THR A 65 -7.39 4.94 -0.59
C THR A 65 -6.18 4.03 -0.65
N LEU A 66 -5.36 4.07 0.40
CA LEU A 66 -4.26 3.13 0.60
C LEU A 66 -4.56 2.32 1.85
N ALA A 67 -4.33 1.02 1.78
CA ALA A 67 -4.27 0.17 2.97
C ALA A 67 -2.93 -0.57 3.00
N VAL A 68 -2.35 -0.71 4.19
CA VAL A 68 -1.11 -1.46 4.40
C VAL A 68 -1.25 -2.41 5.56
N GLU A 69 -0.71 -3.61 5.45
CA GLU A 69 -0.53 -4.54 6.56
C GLU A 69 0.92 -5.05 6.59
N PRO A 70 1.48 -5.32 7.78
CA PRO A 70 2.76 -6.00 7.86
C PRO A 70 2.60 -7.43 7.35
N LEU A 71 3.54 -7.84 6.50
CA LEU A 71 3.76 -9.26 6.30
C LEU A 71 4.58 -9.69 7.50
N ALA A 72 4.01 -10.54 8.36
CA ALA A 72 4.79 -11.15 9.44
C ALA A 72 6.05 -11.72 8.80
N GLU A 73 7.23 -11.24 9.23
CA GLU A 73 8.49 -11.81 8.78
C GLU A 73 8.35 -13.32 8.92
N ALA A 74 8.53 -14.04 7.82
CA ALA A 74 8.64 -15.48 7.89
C ALA A 74 9.83 -15.75 8.81
N ALA A 75 9.54 -16.01 10.08
CA ALA A 75 10.53 -16.27 11.11
C ALA A 75 11.39 -17.43 10.64
N ALA A 76 12.59 -17.12 10.17
CA ALA A 76 13.59 -18.07 9.74
C ALA A 76 14.38 -18.61 10.94
#